data_AF-A0A4Q5QHD0-F1
#
_entry.id   AF-A0A4Q5QHD0-F1
#
_cell.length_a   1.000
_cell.length_b   1.000
_cell.length_c   1.000
_cell.angle_alpha   90.00
_cell.angle_beta   90.00
_cell.angle_gamma   90.00
#
_symmetry.space_group_name_H-M   'P 1'
#
loop_
_entity.id
_entity.type
_entity.pdbx_description
1 polymer ?
#
loop_
_entity_poly.entity_id
_entity_poly.type
_entity_poly.pdbx_seq_one_letter_code
_entity_poly.pdbx_strand_id
1 'polypeptide(L)'
;MKTTLILFLLLLITKSFLLAQKVKTDSTSIKTKIAVSDAKHFRLNKQLWQANKKNGFDPTSDHFKPATTNTTHPEWLTDSVYVKAYRIAAFKKNIRRRTTGHYFLVGGGIYAGAIVIGTVVMVAGLALGFIKFP
;
A
#
# COMPACT_ATOMS: atom_id res chain seq x y z
N MET A 1 34.44 25.08 -26.91
CA MET A 1 34.05 23.76 -26.34
C MET A 1 34.49 23.52 -24.90
N LYS A 2 35.56 24.17 -24.40
CA LYS A 2 35.99 23.99 -22.99
C LYS A 2 35.08 24.71 -21.97
N THR A 3 34.54 25.87 -22.33
CA THR A 3 33.67 26.69 -21.45
C THR A 3 32.27 26.10 -21.24
N THR A 4 31.72 25.43 -22.25
CA THR A 4 30.42 24.74 -22.17
C THR A 4 30.46 23.52 -21.24
N LEU A 5 31.60 22.85 -21.16
CA LEU A 5 31.81 21.67 -20.32
C LEU A 5 31.87 22.05 -18.82
N ILE A 6 32.47 23.21 -18.51
CA ILE A 6 32.53 23.77 -17.15
C ILE A 6 31.13 24.18 -16.67
N LEU A 7 30.32 24.78 -17.55
CA LEU A 7 28.95 25.19 -17.21
C LEU A 7 28.05 23.99 -16.89
N PHE A 8 28.22 22.88 -17.62
CA PHE A 8 27.49 21.63 -17.40
C PHE A 8 27.92 20.94 -16.09
N LEU A 9 29.20 21.00 -15.75
CA LEU A 9 29.74 20.45 -14.50
C LEU A 9 29.24 21.23 -13.27
N LEU A 10 29.11 22.56 -13.38
CA LEU A 10 28.61 23.42 -12.30
C LEU A 10 27.12 23.15 -11.98
N LEU A 11 26.32 22.79 -12.99
CA LEU A 11 24.89 22.45 -12.86
C LEU A 11 24.63 21.09 -12.18
N LEU A 12 25.61 20.20 -12.16
CA LEU A 12 25.51 18.89 -11.50
C LEU A 12 25.82 18.97 -10.00
N ILE A 13 26.70 19.89 -9.58
CA ILE A 13 27.13 20.02 -8.19
C ILE A 13 26.03 20.64 -7.31
N THR A 14 25.21 21.55 -7.87
CA THR A 14 24.14 22.25 -7.12
C THR A 14 22.97 21.34 -6.71
N LYS A 15 22.80 20.17 -7.34
CA LYS A 15 21.75 19.21 -6.97
C LYS A 15 22.08 18.39 -5.72
N SER A 16 23.34 18.38 -5.28
CA SER A 16 23.81 17.46 -4.23
C SER A 16 23.68 17.99 -2.81
N PHE A 17 23.33 19.27 -2.61
CA PHE A 17 23.31 19.91 -1.28
C PHE A 17 21.92 20.00 -0.61
N LEU A 18 20.86 19.41 -1.20
CA LEU A 18 19.47 19.57 -0.72
C LEU A 18 18.90 18.40 0.09
N LEU A 19 19.73 17.53 0.69
CA LEU A 19 19.25 16.38 1.46
C LEU A 19 19.73 16.29 2.92
N ALA A 20 20.37 17.33 3.45
CA ALA A 20 20.72 17.41 4.87
C ALA A 20 19.75 18.32 5.64
N GLN A 21 18.44 18.10 5.52
CA GLN A 21 17.53 18.60 6.55
C GLN A 21 17.69 17.69 7.77
N LYS A 22 18.32 18.23 8.82
CA LYS A 22 18.32 17.62 10.14
C LYS A 22 16.88 17.67 10.66
N VAL A 23 16.07 16.70 10.25
CA VAL A 23 14.70 16.52 10.72
C VAL A 23 14.82 16.38 12.23
N LYS A 24 14.37 17.41 12.96
CA LYS A 24 14.08 17.34 14.39
C LYS A 24 13.06 16.21 14.51
N THR A 25 13.57 15.03 14.75
CA THR A 25 12.76 13.82 14.81
C THR A 25 12.19 13.83 16.20
N ASP A 26 11.13 14.62 16.38
CA ASP A 26 10.46 14.71 17.67
C ASP A 26 10.00 13.31 18.06
N SER A 27 10.15 12.94 19.33
CA SER A 27 9.77 11.61 19.85
C SER A 27 8.33 11.23 19.45
N THR A 28 7.44 12.22 19.40
CA THR A 28 6.05 12.14 18.90
C THR A 28 5.96 11.67 17.44
N SER A 29 6.85 12.15 16.57
CA SER A 29 6.94 11.72 15.16
C SER A 29 7.43 10.28 15.00
N ILE A 30 8.27 9.81 15.93
CA ILE A 30 8.77 8.43 15.94
C ILE A 30 7.65 7.49 16.36
N LYS A 31 6.98 7.79 17.48
CA LYS A 31 5.88 6.99 18.00
C LYS A 31 4.75 6.85 16.99
N THR A 32 4.40 7.93 16.31
CA THR A 32 3.37 7.91 15.24
C THR A 32 3.80 7.06 14.04
N LYS A 33 5.05 7.16 13.58
CA LYS A 33 5.57 6.31 12.49
C LYS A 33 5.56 4.83 12.86
N ILE A 34 5.99 4.50 14.08
CA ILE A 34 6.02 3.12 14.55
C ILE A 34 4.59 2.58 14.74
N ALA A 35 3.68 3.37 15.32
CA ALA A 35 2.27 3.01 15.42
C ALA A 35 1.64 2.68 14.07
N VAL A 36 1.94 3.47 13.02
CA VAL A 36 1.48 3.19 11.66
C VAL A 36 2.09 1.90 11.13
N SER A 37 3.36 1.63 11.42
CA SER A 37 4.04 0.40 11.02
C SER A 37 3.44 -0.84 11.70
N ASP A 38 3.24 -0.81 13.01
CA ASP A 38 2.65 -1.91 13.77
C ASP A 38 1.21 -2.19 13.30
N ALA A 39 0.43 -1.14 13.01
CA ALA A 39 -0.91 -1.26 12.46
C ALA A 39 -0.96 -1.90 11.05
N LYS A 40 0.17 -1.99 10.32
CA LYS A 40 0.21 -2.64 8.99
C LYS A 40 -0.11 -4.12 9.05
N HIS A 41 0.06 -4.80 10.18
CA HIS A 41 -0.28 -6.22 10.32
C HIS A 41 -1.64 -6.44 11.00
N PHE A 42 -2.18 -5.40 11.63
CA PHE A 42 -3.49 -5.45 12.29
C PHE A 42 -4.62 -5.87 11.32
N ARG A 43 -5.43 -6.86 11.72
CA ARG A 43 -6.62 -7.28 10.96
C ARG A 43 -7.79 -7.46 11.89
N LEU A 44 -8.91 -6.81 11.55
CA LEU A 44 -10.17 -7.11 12.21
C LEU A 44 -10.64 -8.54 11.87
N ASN A 45 -11.27 -9.18 12.86
CA ASN A 45 -12.04 -10.40 12.67
C ASN A 45 -13.04 -10.18 11.53
N LYS A 46 -13.26 -11.21 10.70
CA LYS A 46 -14.19 -11.19 9.57
C LYS A 46 -15.59 -10.70 9.97
N GLN A 47 -16.12 -11.16 11.11
CA GLN A 47 -17.44 -10.75 11.60
C GLN A 47 -17.49 -9.25 11.93
N LEU A 48 -16.56 -8.77 12.75
CA LEU A 48 -16.46 -7.35 13.10
C LEU A 48 -16.13 -6.47 11.89
N TRP A 49 -15.34 -6.96 10.93
CA TRP A 49 -15.04 -6.24 9.71
C TRP A 49 -16.29 -6.08 8.81
N GLN A 50 -17.12 -7.12 8.71
CA GLN A 50 -18.41 -7.03 8.02
C GLN A 50 -19.37 -6.08 8.75
N ALA A 51 -19.42 -6.15 10.08
CA ALA A 51 -20.19 -5.21 10.90
C ALA A 51 -19.72 -3.77 10.71
N ASN A 52 -18.40 -3.51 10.69
CA ASN A 52 -17.82 -2.20 10.40
C ASN A 52 -18.22 -1.69 9.01
N LYS A 53 -18.25 -2.57 8.00
CA LYS A 53 -18.70 -2.21 6.65
C LYS A 53 -20.17 -1.82 6.59
N LYS A 54 -21.02 -2.46 7.40
CA LYS A 54 -22.46 -2.23 7.40
C LYS A 54 -22.85 -1.01 8.25
N ASN A 55 -22.24 -0.89 9.42
CA ASN A 55 -22.68 0.03 10.46
C ASN A 55 -21.73 1.23 10.65
N GLY A 56 -20.49 1.15 10.16
CA GLY A 56 -19.47 2.19 10.34
C GLY A 56 -18.98 2.30 11.79
N PHE A 57 -17.81 1.74 12.08
CA PHE A 57 -17.19 1.91 13.40
C PHE A 57 -16.43 3.22 13.48
N ASP A 58 -16.38 3.80 14.67
CA ASP A 58 -15.54 4.96 14.95
C ASP A 58 -14.05 4.54 14.89
N PRO A 59 -13.16 5.33 14.24
CA PRO A 59 -11.72 5.13 14.26
C PRO A 59 -11.12 5.01 15.66
N THR A 60 -11.76 5.59 16.67
CA THR A 60 -11.33 5.59 18.07
C THR A 60 -11.88 4.42 18.88
N SER A 61 -12.73 3.56 18.30
CA SER A 61 -13.32 2.42 19.00
C SER A 61 -12.28 1.40 19.49
N ASP A 62 -12.64 0.67 20.54
CA ASP A 62 -11.76 -0.33 21.16
C ASP A 62 -11.44 -1.51 20.25
N HIS A 63 -12.23 -1.71 19.19
CA HIS A 63 -11.94 -2.70 18.16
C HIS A 63 -10.61 -2.48 17.44
N PHE A 64 -10.07 -1.26 17.46
CA PHE A 64 -8.80 -0.90 16.84
C PHE A 64 -7.67 -0.69 17.86
N LYS A 65 -7.87 -1.09 19.11
CA LYS A 65 -6.87 -0.90 20.17
C LYS A 65 -5.64 -1.78 19.90
N PRO A 66 -4.42 -1.25 20.09
CA PRO A 66 -3.22 -2.06 20.03
C PRO A 66 -3.21 -3.09 21.17
N ALA A 67 -2.62 -4.25 20.91
CA ALA A 67 -2.44 -5.34 21.87
C ALA A 67 -0.98 -5.77 21.85
N THR A 68 -0.51 -6.37 22.95
CA THR A 68 0.89 -6.82 23.10
C THR A 68 1.34 -7.78 22.00
N THR A 69 0.42 -8.50 21.35
CA THR A 69 0.70 -9.41 20.23
C THR A 69 0.98 -8.70 18.91
N ASN A 70 0.58 -7.43 18.77
CA ASN A 70 0.53 -6.71 17.50
C ASN A 70 1.35 -5.41 17.53
N THR A 71 2.23 -5.26 18.51
CA THR A 71 3.04 -4.06 18.75
C THR A 71 4.48 -4.42 19.04
N THR A 72 5.41 -3.64 18.48
CA THR A 72 6.85 -3.84 18.70
C THR A 72 7.29 -3.31 20.07
N HIS A 73 6.57 -2.31 20.59
CA HIS A 73 6.86 -1.61 21.85
C HIS A 73 5.67 -1.67 22.81
N PRO A 74 5.54 -2.73 23.63
CA PRO A 74 4.45 -2.87 24.60
C PRO A 74 4.38 -1.73 25.62
N GLU A 75 5.51 -1.11 25.92
CA GLU A 75 5.64 0.03 26.82
C GLU A 75 4.89 1.29 26.33
N TRP A 76 4.53 1.37 25.05
CA TRP A 76 3.79 2.50 24.48
C TRP A 76 2.27 2.28 24.43
N LEU A 77 1.77 1.14 24.93
CA LEU A 77 0.33 0.86 24.97
C LEU A 77 -0.45 1.80 25.90
N THR A 78 0.23 2.47 26.83
CA THR A 78 -0.34 3.50 27.71
C THR A 78 -0.18 4.92 27.15
N ASP A 79 0.64 5.10 26.11
CA ASP A 79 0.88 6.40 25.49
C ASP A 79 -0.28 6.79 24.57
N SER A 80 -0.93 7.92 24.89
CA SER A 80 -2.12 8.37 24.17
C SER A 80 -1.84 8.70 22.70
N VAL A 81 -0.64 9.21 22.38
CA VAL A 81 -0.26 9.56 21.02
C VAL A 81 -0.05 8.30 20.19
N TYR A 82 0.67 7.32 20.74
CA TYR A 82 0.88 6.03 20.09
C TYR A 82 -0.46 5.33 19.84
N VAL A 83 -1.30 5.18 20.89
CA VAL A 83 -2.58 4.47 20.80
C VAL A 83 -3.51 5.14 19.79
N LYS A 84 -3.59 6.48 19.79
CA LYS A 84 -4.43 7.22 18.83
C LYS A 84 -3.94 7.04 17.40
N ALA A 85 -2.63 7.14 17.16
CA ALA A 85 -2.05 6.95 15.84
C ALA A 85 -2.27 5.51 15.33
N TYR A 86 -2.11 4.51 16.21
CA TYR A 86 -2.33 3.10 15.89
C TYR A 86 -3.79 2.87 15.48
N ARG A 87 -4.74 3.34 16.29
CA ARG A 87 -6.19 3.20 16.05
C ARG A 87 -6.59 3.76 14.69
N ILE A 88 -6.15 4.98 14.37
CA ILE A 88 -6.43 5.62 13.07
C ILE A 88 -5.82 4.82 11.91
N ALA A 89 -4.58 4.36 12.06
CA ALA A 89 -3.91 3.57 11.01
C ALA A 89 -4.60 2.22 10.79
N ALA A 90 -4.95 1.53 11.87
CA ALA A 90 -5.67 0.26 11.88
C ALA A 90 -7.07 0.40 11.25
N PHE A 91 -7.79 1.47 11.57
CA PHE A 91 -9.07 1.81 10.94
C PHE A 91 -8.93 1.99 9.43
N LYS A 92 -8.02 2.90 9.00
CA LYS A 92 -7.79 3.22 7.59
C LYS A 92 -7.39 1.99 6.76
N LYS A 93 -6.63 1.07 7.34
CA LYS A 93 -6.29 -0.20 6.71
C LYS A 93 -7.52 -1.09 6.49
N ASN A 94 -8.36 -1.25 7.51
CA ASN A 94 -9.50 -2.16 7.45
C ASN A 94 -10.63 -1.65 6.54
N ILE A 95 -10.87 -0.34 6.44
CA ILE A 95 -11.85 0.21 5.49
C ILE A 95 -11.45 -0.03 4.02
N ARG A 96 -10.14 -0.05 3.73
CA ARG A 96 -9.59 -0.27 2.38
C ARG A 96 -9.43 -1.75 2.03
N ARG A 97 -9.69 -2.66 2.96
CA ARG A 97 -9.54 -4.10 2.75
C ARG A 97 -10.51 -4.57 1.65
N ARG A 98 -9.97 -5.14 0.59
CA ARG A 98 -10.76 -5.83 -0.45
C ARG A 98 -10.93 -7.31 -0.08
N THR A 99 -12.03 -7.91 -0.54
CA THR A 99 -12.27 -9.36 -0.37
C THR A 99 -11.47 -10.15 -1.40
N THR A 100 -11.16 -11.41 -1.08
CA THR A 100 -10.60 -12.38 -2.03
C THR A 100 -11.48 -12.48 -3.28
N GLY A 101 -12.81 -12.41 -3.13
CA GLY A 101 -13.75 -12.40 -4.25
C GLY A 101 -13.52 -11.25 -5.25
N HIS A 102 -13.15 -10.06 -4.79
CA HIS A 102 -12.83 -8.94 -5.69
C HIS A 102 -11.61 -9.25 -6.57
N TYR A 103 -10.58 -9.88 -5.99
CA TYR A 103 -9.39 -10.29 -6.72
C TYR A 103 -9.68 -11.42 -7.71
N PHE A 104 -10.50 -12.41 -7.34
CA PHE A 104 -10.94 -13.46 -8.26
C PHE A 104 -11.74 -12.89 -9.44
N LEU A 105 -12.61 -11.92 -9.20
CA LEU A 105 -13.46 -11.34 -10.24
C LEU A 105 -12.62 -10.52 -11.25
N VAL A 106 -11.69 -9.70 -10.76
CA VAL A 106 -10.78 -8.93 -11.63
C VAL A 106 -9.80 -9.85 -12.36
N GLY A 107 -9.17 -10.79 -11.66
CA GLY A 107 -8.22 -11.73 -12.26
C GLY A 107 -8.88 -12.64 -13.28
N GLY A 108 -10.08 -13.16 -12.98
CA GLY A 108 -10.87 -13.97 -13.90
C GLY A 108 -11.29 -13.21 -15.15
N GLY A 109 -11.69 -11.95 -15.01
CA GLY A 109 -12.04 -11.10 -16.15
C GLY A 109 -10.87 -10.88 -17.12
N ILE A 110 -9.68 -10.58 -16.59
CA ILE A 110 -8.46 -10.42 -17.40
C ILE A 110 -8.11 -11.71 -18.13
N TYR A 111 -8.14 -12.84 -17.42
CA TYR A 111 -7.82 -14.15 -17.99
C TYR A 111 -8.77 -14.54 -19.12
N ALA A 112 -10.09 -14.38 -18.91
CA ALA A 112 -11.08 -14.67 -19.93
C ALA A 112 -10.90 -13.76 -21.17
N GLY A 113 -10.62 -12.47 -20.97
CA GLY A 113 -10.35 -11.54 -22.06
C GLY A 113 -9.12 -11.94 -22.89
N ALA A 114 -8.03 -12.37 -22.22
CA ALA A 114 -6.82 -12.82 -22.90
C ALA A 114 -7.05 -14.07 -23.75
N ILE A 115 -7.87 -15.03 -23.28
CA ILE A 115 -8.24 -16.22 -24.05
C ILE A 115 -8.98 -15.82 -25.32
N VAL A 116 -10.01 -14.97 -25.21
CA VAL A 116 -10.83 -14.55 -26.36
C VAL A 116 -9.99 -13.85 -27.42
N ILE A 117 -9.10 -12.93 -27.01
CA ILE A 117 -8.20 -12.26 -27.95
C ILE A 117 -7.25 -13.26 -28.60
N GLY A 118 -6.67 -14.17 -27.81
CA GLY A 118 -5.78 -15.21 -28.30
C GLY A 118 -6.44 -16.11 -29.35
N THR A 119 -7.67 -16.57 -29.11
CA THR A 119 -8.41 -17.38 -30.09
C THR A 119 -8.77 -16.59 -31.34
N VAL A 120 -9.20 -15.33 -31.23
CA VAL A 120 -9.50 -14.50 -32.42
C VAL A 120 -8.25 -14.30 -33.28
N VAL A 121 -7.11 -13.98 -32.68
CA VAL A 121 -5.84 -13.81 -33.39
C VAL A 121 -5.38 -15.11 -34.04
N MET A 122 -5.51 -16.23 -33.33
CA MET A 122 -5.16 -17.55 -33.86
C MET A 122 -6.04 -17.93 -35.06
N VAL A 123 -7.35 -17.74 -34.97
CA VAL A 123 -8.29 -18.00 -36.07
C VAL A 123 -8.02 -17.09 -37.26
N ALA A 124 -7.81 -15.80 -37.03
CA ALA A 124 -7.47 -14.85 -38.09
C ALA A 124 -6.13 -15.20 -38.78
N GLY A 125 -5.12 -15.58 -37.99
CA GLY A 125 -3.81 -16.01 -38.51
C GLY A 125 -3.88 -17.28 -39.35
N LEU A 126 -4.75 -18.23 -38.97
CA LEU A 126 -5.04 -19.43 -39.77
C LEU A 126 -5.79 -19.08 -41.06
N ALA A 127 -6.83 -18.26 -40.98
CA ALA A 127 -7.65 -17.86 -42.14
C ALA A 127 -6.84 -17.07 -43.18
N LEU A 128 -5.88 -16.25 -42.73
CA LEU A 128 -4.99 -15.47 -43.59
C LEU A 128 -3.73 -16.24 -44.02
N GLY A 129 -3.56 -17.49 -43.58
CA GLY A 129 -2.43 -18.35 -43.96
C GLY A 129 -1.09 -18.00 -43.31
N PHE A 130 -1.08 -17.11 -42.31
CA PHE A 130 0.13 -16.73 -41.55
C PHE A 130 0.55 -17.82 -40.55
N ILE A 131 -0.36 -18.71 -40.16
CA ILE A 131 -0.09 -19.85 -39.27
C ILE A 131 -0.37 -21.14 -40.05
N LYS A 132 0.60 -22.04 -40.12
CA LYS A 132 0.43 -23.41 -40.64
C LYS A 132 0.81 -24.39 -39.55
N PHE A 133 -0.07 -25.33 -39.25
CA PHE A 133 0.29 -26.47 -38.41
C PHE A 133 1.05 -27.50 -39.27
N PRO A 134 2.13 -28.09 -38.74
CA PRO A 134 2.82 -29.20 -39.39
C PRO A 134 1.92 -30.44 -39.51
#